data_AF-A0A516KH61-F1
#
_entry.id   AF-A0A516KH61-F1
#
_cell.length_a   1.000
_cell.length_b   1.000
_cell.length_c   1.000
_cell.angle_alpha   90.00
_cell.angle_beta   90.00
_cell.angle_gamma   90.00
#
_symmetry.space_group_name_H-M   'P 1'
#
loop_
_entity.id
_entity.type
_entity.pdbx_description
1 polymer ?
#
loop_
_entity_poly.entity_id
_entity_poly.type
_entity_poly.pdbx_seq_one_letter_code
_entity_poly.pdbx_strand_id
1 'polypeptide(L)' 'MTGMGKVFILIGVIFIVIGLIWSMFGKLPGDISFKKGNVSFYFPIMTSIVVSIVLSLIFYVIGKLK' A
#
# COMPACT_ATOMS: atom_id res chain seq x y z
N MET A 1 -12.94 -5.40 25.25
CA MET A 1 -11.77 -4.52 25.39
C MET A 1 -10.51 -5.02 24.65
N THR A 2 -10.53 -6.20 24.00
CA THR A 2 -9.39 -6.77 23.24
C THR A 2 -9.34 -6.38 21.75
N GLY A 3 -10.40 -5.75 21.22
CA GLY A 3 -10.46 -5.34 19.80
C GLY A 3 -9.65 -4.08 19.49
N MET A 4 -9.62 -3.13 20.42
CA MET A 4 -9.02 -1.81 20.19
C MET A 4 -7.48 -1.89 20.04
N GLY A 5 -6.81 -2.73 20.86
CA GLY A 5 -5.38 -2.98 20.73
C GLY A 5 -4.98 -3.61 19.39
N LYS A 6 -5.80 -4.53 18.87
CA LYS A 6 -5.56 -5.14 17.55
C LYS A 6 -5.68 -4.13 16.41
N VAL A 7 -6.58 -3.15 16.52
CA VAL A 7 -6.73 -2.07 15.54
C VAL A 7 -5.49 -1.17 15.52
N PHE A 8 -4.97 -0.79 16.68
CA PHE A 8 -3.75 0.02 16.75
C PHE A 8 -2.52 -0.71 16.19
N ILE A 9 -2.38 -2.01 16.49
CA ILE A 9 -1.31 -2.83 15.92
C ILE A 9 -1.43 -2.92 14.40
N LEU A 10 -2.64 -3.13 13.88
CA LEU A 10 -2.89 -3.20 12.43
C LEU A 10 -2.51 -1.88 11.74
N ILE A 11 -2.91 -0.75 12.31
CA ILE A 11 -2.58 0.59 11.80
C ILE A 11 -1.06 0.78 11.79
N GLY A 12 -0.36 0.41 12.87
CA GLY A 12 1.10 0.49 12.94
C GLY A 12 1.79 -0.34 11.86
N VAL A 13 1.32 -1.57 11.61
CA VAL A 13 1.86 -2.42 10.55
C VAL A 13 1.62 -1.82 9.17
N ILE A 14 0.45 -1.23 8.91
CA ILE A 14 0.15 -0.55 7.64
C ILE A 14 1.11 0.63 7.41
N PHE A 15 1.35 1.46 8.43
CA PHE A 15 2.29 2.58 8.32
C PHE A 15 3.73 2.13 8.07
N ILE A 16 4.17 1.03 8.69
CA ILE A 16 5.49 0.44 8.45
C ILE A 16 5.61 -0.05 7.00
N VAL A 17 4.58 -0.71 6.47
CA VAL A 17 4.56 -1.19 5.08
C VAL A 17 4.61 -0.01 4.11
N ILE A 18 3.81 1.04 4.33
CA ILE A 18 3.84 2.26 3.51
C ILE A 18 5.22 2.93 3.57
N GLY A 19 5.80 3.05 4.76
CA GLY A 19 7.13 3.63 4.95
C GLY A 19 8.24 2.83 4.28
N LEU A 20 8.18 1.50 4.33
CA LEU A 20 9.11 0.60 3.65
C LEU A 20 8.99 0.71 2.12
N ILE A 21 7.77 0.76 1.60
CA ILE A 21 7.52 0.94 0.17
C ILE A 21 8.04 2.30 -0.28
N TRP A 22 7.78 3.37 0.49
CA TRP A 22 8.27 4.70 0.19
C TRP A 22 9.80 4.80 0.24
N SER A 23 10.43 4.10 1.19
CA SER A 23 11.89 4.08 1.37
C SER A 23 12.61 3.21 0.34
N MET A 24 12.09 2.02 0.04
CA MET A 24 12.64 1.13 -0.98
C MET A 24 12.44 1.65 -2.40
N PHE A 25 11.43 2.49 -2.62
CA PHE A 25 11.10 3.00 -3.94
C PHE A 25 11.33 4.51 -4.11
N GLY A 26 12.47 5.01 -3.62
CA GLY A 26 13.01 6.32 -4.04
C GLY A 26 13.18 6.45 -5.58
N LYS A 27 13.20 5.31 -6.29
CA LYS A 27 12.86 5.13 -7.72
C LYS A 27 12.27 3.72 -7.88
N LEU A 28 10.94 3.54 -8.00
CA LEU A 28 10.30 2.25 -8.30
C LEU A 28 10.88 1.64 -9.61
N PRO A 29 11.64 0.52 -9.61
CA PRO A 29 11.72 -0.32 -10.80
C PRO A 29 10.43 -1.13 -10.86
N GLY A 30 9.46 -0.68 -11.66
CA GLY A 30 8.11 -1.26 -11.73
C GLY A 30 7.02 -0.23 -12.01
N ASP A 31 7.30 1.06 -11.75
CA ASP A 31 6.60 2.14 -12.45
C ASP A 31 7.06 2.09 -13.90
N ILE A 32 6.18 1.62 -14.77
CA ILE A 32 6.44 1.70 -16.21
C ILE A 32 6.33 3.18 -16.56
N SER A 33 7.47 3.87 -16.50
CA SER A 33 7.62 5.23 -16.97
C SER A 33 8.04 5.18 -18.43
N PHE A 34 7.07 5.13 -19.34
CA PHE A 34 7.35 5.30 -20.75
C PHE A 34 7.54 6.78 -21.03
N LYS A 35 8.79 7.20 -21.21
CA LYS A 35 9.13 8.52 -21.78
C LYS A 35 9.49 8.36 -23.24
N LYS A 36 8.65 8.91 -24.13
CA LYS A 36 8.94 9.02 -25.56
C LYS A 36 8.72 10.47 -26.00
N GLY A 37 9.82 11.20 -26.23
CA GLY A 37 9.77 12.63 -26.54
C GLY A 37 9.19 13.47 -25.38
N ASN A 38 8.21 14.33 -25.67
CA ASN A 38 7.49 15.15 -24.68
C ASN A 38 6.43 14.40 -23.86
N VAL A 39 6.12 13.14 -24.19
CA VAL A 39 5.06 12.37 -23.51
C VAL A 39 5.68 11.46 -22.46
N SER A 40 5.23 11.64 -21.21
CA SER A 40 5.60 10.81 -20.06
C SER A 40 4.36 10.06 -19.58
N PHE A 41 4.33 8.74 -19.75
CA PHE A 41 3.28 7.88 -19.23
C PHE A 41 3.80 7.14 -18.01
N TYR A 42 3.16 7.31 -16.85
CA TYR A 42 3.54 6.69 -15.59
C TYR A 42 2.46 5.68 -15.21
N PHE A 43 2.82 4.40 -15.10
CA PHE A 43 1.86 3.36 -14.74
C PHE A 43 2.22 2.70 -13.39
N PRO A 44 1.53 3.09 -12.30
CA PRO A 44 1.92 2.78 -10.93
C PRO A 44 1.26 1.47 -10.45
N ILE A 45 1.70 0.37 -11.08
CA ILE A 45 1.20 -1.00 -10.85
C ILE A 45 1.45 -1.43 -9.40
N MET A 46 2.68 -1.23 -8.92
CA MET A 46 3.08 -1.70 -7.60
C MET A 46 2.30 -1.04 -6.47
N THR A 47 2.11 0.28 -6.54
CA THR A 47 1.25 1.03 -5.63
C THR A 47 -0.20 0.54 -5.67
N SER A 48 -0.74 0.24 -6.86
CA SER A 48 -2.12 -0.25 -6.98
C SER A 48 -2.31 -1.61 -6.29
N ILE A 49 -1.33 -2.50 -6.41
CA ILE A 49 -1.33 -3.82 -5.75
C ILE A 49 -1.26 -3.66 -4.23
N VAL A 50 -0.37 -2.80 -3.73
CA VAL A 50 -0.24 -2.52 -2.29
C VAL A 50 -1.53 -1.97 -1.72
N VAL A 51 -2.09 -0.96 -2.37
CA VAL A 51 -3.36 -0.34 -1.95
C VAL A 51 -4.46 -1.40 -1.90
N SER A 52 -4.53 -2.28 -2.90
CA SER A 52 -5.50 -3.38 -2.92
C SER A 52 -5.34 -4.34 -1.74
N ILE A 53 -4.11 -4.80 -1.44
CA ILE A 53 -3.84 -5.71 -0.32
C ILE A 53 -4.21 -5.05 1.02
N VAL A 54 -3.86 -3.77 1.20
CA VAL A 54 -4.18 -3.02 2.42
C VAL A 54 -5.70 -2.88 2.59
N LEU A 55 -6.42 -2.49 1.54
CA LEU A 55 -7.89 -2.41 1.58
C LEU A 55 -8.53 -3.77 1.88
N SER A 56 -8.05 -4.84 1.25
CA SER A 56 -8.52 -6.20 1.51
C SER A 56 -8.30 -6.62 2.96
N LEU A 57 -7.15 -6.29 3.55
CA LEU A 57 -6.85 -6.57 4.96
C LEU A 57 -7.76 -5.79 5.91
N ILE A 58 -8.01 -4.51 5.60
CA ILE A 58 -8.94 -3.67 6.37
C ILE A 58 -10.35 -4.28 6.33
N PHE A 59 -10.87 -4.61 5.15
CA PHE A 59 -12.19 -5.23 5.02
C PHE A 59 -12.25 -6.61 5.66
N TYR A 60 -11.19 -7.41 5.59
CA TYR A 60 -11.11 -8.70 6.27
C TYR A 60 -11.22 -8.54 7.79
N VAL A 61 -10.50 -7.59 8.37
CA VAL A 61 -10.53 -7.35 9.81
C VAL A 61 -11.87 -6.77 10.26
N ILE A 62 -12.45 -5.81 9.52
CA ILE A 62 -13.78 -5.26 9.80
C ILE A 62 -14.85 -6.34 9.68
N GLY A 63 -14.81 -7.18 8.64
CA GLY A 63 -15.77 -8.27 8.43
C GLY A 63 -15.69 -9.36 9.50
N LYS A 64 -14.50 -9.57 10.09
CA LYS A 64 -14.27 -10.53 11.17
C LYS A 64 -14.53 -9.98 12.57
N LEU A 65 -14.70 -8.66 12.71
CA LEU A 65 -15.03 -7.96 13.96
C LEU A 65 -16.55 -7.84 14.18
N LYS A 66 -17.36 -8.28 13.21
CA LYS A 66 -18.80 -8.46 13.34
C LYS A 66 -19.11 -9.87 13.81
#